data_AF-A0A2N6FDZ7-F1
#
_entry.id   AF-A0A2N6FDZ7-F1
#
_cell.length_a   1.000
_cell.length_b   1.000
_cell.length_c   1.000
_cell.angle_alpha   90.00
_cell.angle_beta   90.00
_cell.angle_gamma   90.00
#
_symmetry.space_group_name_H-M   'P 1'
#
loop_
_entity.id
_entity.type
_entity.pdbx_description
1 polymer ?
#
loop_
_entity_poly.entity_id
_entity_poly.type
_entity_poly.pdbx_seq_one_letter_code
_entity_poly.pdbx_strand_id
1 'polypeptide(L)' 'MLMIKTDNATVEIEPGSHFYLQRGEGEGESIRLEWNELDDSAIENLNQLVMIIEGSLAATLSSTGQL' A
#
# COMPACT_ATOMS: atom_id res chain seq x y z
N MET A 1 0.23 -2.32 8.32
CA MET A 1 0.94 -2.59 7.05
C MET A 1 -0.08 -3.03 6.03
N LEU A 2 -0.20 -2.28 4.94
CA LEU A 2 -1.04 -2.65 3.80
C LEU A 2 -0.18 -3.34 2.75
N MET A 3 -0.57 -4.54 2.34
CA MET A 3 0.09 -5.27 1.25
C MET A 3 -0.96 -5.68 0.22
N ILE A 4 -0.73 -5.27 -1.04
CA ILE A 4 -1.57 -5.62 -2.17
C ILE A 4 -0.70 -6.38 -3.16
N LYS A 5 -1.09 -7.64 -3.42
CA LYS A 5 -0.46 -8.48 -4.43
C LYS A 5 -1.44 -8.70 -5.58
N THR A 6 -1.00 -8.36 -6.78
CA THR A 6 -1.69 -8.62 -8.04
C THR A 6 -0.84 -9.53 -8.89
N ASP A 7 -1.37 -9.99 -10.02
CA ASP A 7 -0.62 -10.81 -10.98
C ASP A 7 0.62 -10.09 -11.54
N ASN A 8 0.63 -8.75 -11.52
CA ASN A 8 1.64 -7.94 -12.19
C ASN A 8 2.41 -6.98 -11.26
N ALA A 9 2.03 -6.89 -9.99
CA ALA A 9 2.66 -5.98 -9.05
C ALA A 9 2.42 -6.36 -7.59
N THR A 10 3.41 -6.05 -6.76
CA THR A 10 3.30 -6.01 -5.31
C THR A 10 3.43 -4.57 -4.84
N VAL A 11 2.46 -4.09 -4.06
CA VAL A 11 2.50 -2.79 -3.38
C VAL A 11 2.51 -3.05 -1.89
N GLU A 12 3.47 -2.46 -1.19
CA GLU A 12 3.56 -2.47 0.26
C GLU A 12 3.63 -1.04 0.77
N ILE A 13 2.78 -0.73 1.74
CA ILE A 13 2.74 0.56 2.41
C ILE A 13 2.79 0.28 3.92
N GLU A 14 3.89 0.66 4.55
CA GLU A 14 4.04 0.63 5.99
C GLU A 14 4.12 2.08 6.52
N PRO A 15 3.02 2.61 7.07
CA PRO A 15 2.98 3.97 7.60
C PRO A 15 4.09 4.23 8.64
N GLY A 16 4.85 5.31 8.43
CA GLY A 16 5.99 5.69 9.28
C GLY A 16 7.30 4.98 8.93
N SER A 17 7.29 4.07 7.96
CA SER A 17 8.41 3.24 7.56
C SER A 17 8.72 3.47 6.08
N HIS A 18 8.00 2.82 5.16
CA HIS A 18 8.34 2.84 3.74
C HIS A 18 7.16 2.55 2.81
N PHE A 19 7.36 2.89 1.54
CA PHE A 19 6.51 2.58 0.40
C PHE A 19 7.35 1.75 -0.55
N TYR A 20 6.81 0.62 -0.96
CA TYR A 20 7.46 -0.29 -1.88
C TYR A 20 6.51 -0.70 -2.99
N LEU A 21 7.00 -0.64 -4.23
CA LEU A 21 6.32 -1.10 -5.42
C LEU A 21 7.28 -1.99 -6.19
N GLN A 22 6.89 -3.23 -6.46
CA GLN A 22 7.56 -4.12 -7.40
C GLN A 22 6.63 -4.42 -8.57
N ARG A 23 7.12 -4.24 -9.80
CA ARG A 23 6.40 -4.64 -11.02
C ARG A 23 6.96 -5.95 -11.56
N GLY A 24 6.05 -6.84 -11.97
CA GLY A 24 6.35 -8.17 -12.50
C GLY A 24 6.98 -9.11 -11.47
N GLU A 25 7.50 -10.24 -11.96
CA GLU A 25 8.17 -11.27 -11.15
C GLU A 25 9.70 -11.05 -11.04
N GLY A 26 10.24 -10.01 -11.69
CA GLY A 26 11.68 -9.75 -11.77
C GLY A 26 12.19 -8.75 -10.71
N GLU A 27 13.50 -8.81 -10.43
CA GLU A 27 14.19 -7.89 -9.51
C GLU A 27 14.42 -6.48 -10.10
N GLY A 28 14.16 -6.28 -11.40
CA GLY A 28 14.58 -5.08 -12.14
C GLY A 28 13.66 -3.86 -12.08
N GLU A 29 12.40 -4.00 -11.67
CA GLU A 29 11.42 -2.89 -11.66
C GLU A 29 10.82 -2.71 -10.26
N SER A 30 11.66 -2.34 -9.29
CA SER A 30 11.20 -1.97 -7.96
C SER A 30 11.51 -0.51 -7.61
N ILE A 31 10.59 0.09 -6.85
CA ILE A 31 10.73 1.41 -6.26
C ILE A 31 10.55 1.22 -4.76
N ARG A 32 11.51 1.74 -3.98
CA ARG A 32 11.41 1.84 -2.53
C ARG A 32 11.65 3.29 -2.13
N LEU A 33 10.74 3.83 -1.32
CA LEU A 33 10.81 5.18 -0.78
C LEU A 33 10.64 5.09 0.73
N GLU A 34 11.59 5.62 1.49
CA GLU A 34 11.52 5.69 2.94
C GLU A 34 10.73 6.95 3.36
N TRP A 35 10.00 6.91 4.48
CA TRP A 35 9.14 8.03 4.90
C TRP A 35 9.94 9.33 5.11
N ASN A 36 11.20 9.22 5.53
CA ASN A 36 12.08 10.36 5.74
C ASN A 36 12.61 10.99 4.42
N GLU A 37 12.37 10.35 3.28
CA GLU A 37 12.71 10.86 1.94
C GLU A 37 11.53 11.57 1.28
N LEU A 38 10.34 11.47 1.87
CA LEU A 38 9.10 12.03 1.36
C LEU A 38 8.80 13.37 2.01
N ASP A 39 8.18 14.27 1.23
CA ASP A 39 7.59 15.48 1.81
C ASP A 39 6.31 15.14 2.59
N ASP A 40 5.92 16.06 3.50
CA ASP A 40 4.74 15.88 4.36
C ASP A 40 3.47 15.62 3.54
N SER A 41 3.34 16.22 2.35
CA SER A 41 2.15 16.05 1.51
C SER A 41 2.08 14.66 0.86
N ALA A 42 3.22 14.10 0.46
CA ALA A 42 3.33 12.73 -0.03
C ALA A 42 3.00 11.72 1.08
N ILE A 43 3.48 11.97 2.31
CA ILE A 43 3.15 11.17 3.50
C ILE A 43 1.64 11.21 3.78
N GLU A 44 1.03 12.40 3.78
CA GLU A 44 -0.42 12.55 3.97
C GLU A 44 -1.22 11.78 2.91
N ASN A 45 -0.82 11.88 1.64
CA ASN A 45 -1.48 11.16 0.55
C ASN A 45 -1.38 9.63 0.71
N LEU A 46 -0.21 9.11 1.09
CA LEU A 46 -0.03 7.67 1.34
C LEU A 46 -0.86 7.19 2.54
N ASN A 47 -0.91 7.97 3.62
CA ASN A 47 -1.75 7.64 4.77
C ASN A 47 -3.25 7.65 4.41
N GLN A 48 -3.70 8.62 3.61
CA GLN A 48 -5.08 8.64 3.13
C GLN A 48 -5.41 7.43 2.25
N LEU A 49 -4.50 7.04 1.36
CA LEU A 49 -4.67 5.85 0.53
C LEU A 49 -4.84 4.58 1.38
N VAL A 50 -4.03 4.40 2.42
CA VAL A 50 -4.14 3.27 3.35
C VAL A 50 -5.52 3.25 4.02
N MET A 51 -5.96 4.38 4.58
CA MET A 51 -7.28 4.48 5.22
C MET A 51 -8.43 4.13 4.28
N ILE A 52 -8.39 4.60 3.04
CA ILE A 52 -9.44 4.34 2.04
C ILE A 52 -9.50 2.85 1.72
N ILE A 53 -8.35 2.20 1.52
CA ILE A 53 -8.28 0.78 1.17
C ILE A 53 -8.72 -0.09 2.34
N GLU A 54 -8.22 0.16 3.55
CA GLU A 54 -8.61 -0.59 4.74
C GLU A 54 -10.10 -0.45 5.03
N GLY A 55 -10.65 0.77 4.92
CA GLY A 55 -12.09 1.02 5.08
C GLY A 55 -12.94 0.30 4.03
N SER A 56 -12.51 0.32 2.76
CA SER A 56 -13.23 -0.34 1.67
C SER A 56 -13.18 -1.87 1.78
N LEU A 57 -12.04 -2.42 2.21
CA LEU A 57 -11.88 -3.84 2.47
C LEU A 57 -12.74 -4.30 3.64
N ALA A 58 -12.76 -3.56 4.74
CA ALA A 58 -13.61 -3.85 5.89
C ALA A 58 -15.09 -3.85 5.53
N ALA A 59 -15.54 -2.89 4.72
CA ALA A 59 -16.91 -2.86 4.22
C ALA A 59 -17.23 -4.08 3.34
N THR A 60 -16.31 -4.46 2.46
CA THR A 60 -16.47 -5.63 1.58
C THR A 60 -16.57 -6.92 2.39
N LEU A 61 -15.65 -7.15 3.33
CA LEU A 61 -15.65 -8.36 4.17
C LEU A 61 -16.88 -8.43 5.08
N SER A 62 -17.36 -7.27 5.57
CA SER A 62 -18.62 -7.18 6.33
C SER A 62 -19.81 -7.61 5.48
N SER A 63 -19.82 -7.20 4.20
CA SER A 63 -20.90 -7.53 3.26
C SER A 63 -20.88 -8.99 2.80
N THR A 64 -19.72 -9.66 2.85
CA THR A 64 -19.56 -11.08 2.48
C THR A 64 -19.68 -12.04 3.66
N GLY A 65 -19.89 -11.53 4.89
CA GLY A 65 -20.00 -12.35 6.11
C GLY A 65 -18.68 -12.99 6.53
N GLN A 66 -17.55 -12.40 6.16
CA GLN A 66 -16.20 -12.90 6.43
C GLN A 66 -15.52 -12.20 7.62
N LEU A 67 -16.27 -11.39 8.37
CA LEU A 67 -15.86 -10.75 9.63
C LEU A 67 -16.62 -11.30 10.83
#